data_AF-A0A2V9C8B4-F1
#
_entry.id   AF-A0A2V9C8B4-F1
#
_cell.length_a   1.000
_cell.length_b   1.000
_cell.length_c   1.000
_cell.angle_alpha   90.00
_cell.angle_beta   90.00
_cell.angle_gamma   90.00
#
_symmetry.space_group_name_H-M   'P 1'
#
loop_
_entity.id
_entity.type
_entity.pdbx_description
1 polymer ?
#
loop_
_entity_poly.entity_id
_entity_poly.type
_entity_poly.pdbx_seq_one_letter_code
_entity_poly.pdbx_strand_id
1 'polypeptide(L)'
;MLHALCEGQVGAVFSIEASRLARNGREWHTLLEFCSIVGALLIDAEAMYDPRLTNDQLLLGMKGTISVMEVATFRERAQAALLQKAQRGALLQRVAIGYVKGAEDRIEKDPDARVRAAIDLIFRKFAELGSARQVYFWLDQQHIPLPTERGPEDAQEIVWQPAR
;
A
#
# COMPACT_ATOMS: atom_id res chain seq x y z
N MET A 1 9.49 12.87 -20.07
CA MET A 1 9.56 14.24 -19.52
C MET A 1 11.00 14.71 -19.44
N LEU A 2 11.84 14.18 -18.54
CA LEU A 2 13.25 14.62 -18.38
C LEU A 2 14.03 14.62 -19.71
N HIS A 3 13.90 13.58 -20.54
CA HIS A 3 14.56 13.53 -21.86
C HIS A 3 14.22 14.72 -22.76
N ALA A 4 12.92 15.00 -22.95
CA ALA A 4 12.45 16.11 -23.78
C ALA A 4 12.84 17.48 -23.20
N LEU A 5 12.96 17.56 -21.86
CA LEU A 5 13.47 18.73 -21.17
C LEU A 5 14.96 18.94 -21.45
N CYS A 6 15.78 17.88 -21.34
CA CYS A 6 17.21 17.92 -21.68
C CYS A 6 17.49 18.27 -23.14
N GLU A 7 16.59 17.91 -24.06
CA GLU A 7 16.69 18.27 -25.48
C GLU A 7 16.25 19.72 -25.78
N GLY A 8 15.82 20.48 -24.77
CA GLY A 8 15.38 21.86 -24.94
C GLY A 8 14.03 21.99 -25.67
N GLN A 9 13.28 20.90 -25.82
CA GLN A 9 11.99 20.90 -26.51
C GLN A 9 10.83 21.36 -25.63
N VAL A 10 11.06 21.51 -24.32
CA VAL A 10 10.05 21.84 -23.31
C VAL A 10 10.39 23.18 -22.66
N GLY A 11 9.52 24.18 -22.86
CA GLY A 11 9.65 25.50 -22.21
C GLY A 11 8.94 25.63 -20.86
N ALA A 12 8.05 24.70 -20.52
CA ALA A 12 7.34 24.68 -19.25
C ALA A 12 6.85 23.28 -18.85
N VAL A 13 6.82 23.00 -17.55
CA VAL A 13 6.27 21.79 -16.95
C VAL A 13 5.11 22.17 -16.04
N PHE A 14 3.95 21.58 -16.31
CA PHE A 14 2.72 21.82 -15.54
C PHE A 14 2.47 20.69 -14.55
N SER A 15 2.13 21.04 -13.32
CA SER A 15 1.70 20.12 -12.27
C SER A 15 0.49 20.67 -11.52
N ILE A 16 -0.21 19.82 -10.78
CA ILE A 16 -1.17 20.30 -9.76
C ILE A 16 -0.39 20.83 -8.55
N GLU A 17 0.65 20.09 -8.16
CA GLU A 17 1.52 20.42 -7.03
C GLU A 17 2.97 20.19 -7.45
N ALA A 18 3.81 21.22 -7.37
CA ALA A 18 5.19 21.12 -7.86
C ALA A 18 5.98 20.00 -7.16
N SER A 19 5.77 19.80 -5.86
CA SER A 19 6.40 18.76 -5.03
C SER A 19 6.17 17.32 -5.53
N ARG A 20 5.12 17.07 -6.34
CA ARG A 20 4.73 15.75 -6.86
C ARG A 20 5.36 15.39 -8.21
N LEU A 21 6.14 16.28 -8.80
CA LEU A 21 6.80 16.03 -10.09
C LEU A 21 7.90 14.97 -10.03
N ALA A 22 8.36 14.63 -8.82
CA ALA A 22 9.42 13.66 -8.58
C ALA A 22 8.98 12.59 -7.57
N ARG A 23 9.51 11.38 -7.70
CA ARG A 23 9.16 10.26 -6.80
C ARG A 23 9.94 10.29 -5.49
N ASN A 24 11.02 11.07 -5.44
CA ASN A 24 11.88 11.24 -4.27
C ASN A 24 12.62 12.58 -4.34
N GLY A 25 13.25 12.97 -3.22
CA GLY A 25 13.97 14.24 -3.12
C GLY A 25 15.14 14.37 -4.09
N ARG A 26 15.80 13.28 -4.48
CA ARG A 26 16.90 13.34 -5.47
C ARG A 26 16.36 13.70 -6.84
N GLU A 27 15.34 12.99 -7.31
CA GLU A 27 14.67 13.28 -8.58
C GLU A 27 14.11 14.71 -8.62
N TRP A 28 13.64 15.22 -7.47
CA TRP A 28 13.18 16.60 -7.33
C TRP A 28 14.31 17.60 -7.60
N HIS A 29 15.43 17.46 -6.89
CA HIS A 29 16.59 18.33 -7.08
C HIS A 29 17.14 18.25 -8.51
N THR A 30 17.23 17.05 -9.07
CA THR A 30 17.67 16.84 -10.46
C THR A 30 16.74 17.54 -11.46
N LEU A 31 15.42 17.48 -11.26
CA LEU A 31 14.47 18.19 -12.11
C LEU A 31 14.66 19.71 -12.05
N LEU A 32 14.81 20.27 -10.85
CA LEU A 32 15.05 21.71 -10.67
C LEU A 32 16.34 22.17 -11.35
N GLU A 33 17.40 21.38 -11.24
CA GLU A 33 18.69 21.66 -11.88
C GLU A 33 18.56 21.68 -13.41
N PHE A 34 17.93 20.66 -14.01
CA PHE A 34 17.72 20.64 -15.46
C PHE A 34 16.83 21.78 -15.96
N CYS A 35 15.74 22.09 -15.24
CA CYS A 35 14.89 23.23 -15.59
C CYS A 35 15.66 24.56 -15.54
N SER A 36 16.57 24.72 -14.57
CA SER A 36 17.44 25.89 -14.46
C SER A 36 18.41 26.01 -15.64
N ILE A 37 19.03 24.89 -16.05
CA ILE A 37 19.99 24.84 -17.18
C ILE A 37 19.28 25.14 -18.51
N VAL A 38 18.12 24.53 -18.75
CA VAL A 38 17.40 24.63 -20.03
C VAL A 38 16.54 25.89 -20.10
N GLY A 39 16.25 26.52 -18.96
CA GLY A 39 15.34 27.67 -18.86
C GLY A 39 13.87 27.29 -18.97
N ALA A 40 13.50 26.07 -18.54
CA ALA A 40 12.12 25.62 -18.50
C ALA A 40 11.43 26.10 -17.22
N LEU A 41 10.20 26.62 -17.36
CA LEU A 41 9.39 27.09 -16.24
C LEU A 41 8.68 25.92 -15.53
N LEU A 42 8.45 26.06 -14.23
CA LEU A 42 7.61 25.14 -13.46
C LEU A 42 6.32 25.87 -13.10
N ILE A 43 5.18 25.29 -13.43
CA ILE A 43 3.88 25.90 -13.17
C ILE A 43 3.04 24.92 -12.38
N ASP A 44 2.56 25.34 -11.22
CA ASP A 44 1.56 24.61 -10.45
C ASP A 44 0.22 25.35 -10.38
N ALA A 45 -0.74 24.84 -9.59
CA ALA A 45 -2.04 25.47 -9.44
C ALA A 45 -1.99 26.86 -8.76
N GLU A 46 -0.89 27.21 -8.09
CA GLU A 46 -0.75 28.43 -7.29
C GLU A 46 0.09 29.48 -8.01
N ALA A 47 1.18 29.08 -8.68
CA ALA A 47 2.11 30.01 -9.28
C ALA A 47 2.94 29.42 -10.44
N MET A 48 3.60 30.34 -11.15
CA MET A 48 4.67 30.05 -12.09
C MET A 48 6.02 30.35 -11.43
N TYR A 49 6.97 29.45 -11.60
CA TYR A 49 8.31 29.50 -11.03
C TYR A 49 9.35 29.41 -12.15
N ASP A 50 10.35 30.27 -12.09
CA ASP A 50 11.57 30.20 -12.90
C ASP A 50 12.72 29.66 -12.04
N PRO A 51 13.16 28.40 -12.24
CA PRO A 51 14.25 27.79 -11.47
C PRO A 51 15.61 28.47 -11.62
N ARG A 52 15.75 29.51 -12.44
CA ARG A 52 16.96 30.35 -12.51
C ARG A 52 16.94 31.49 -11.49
N LEU A 53 15.77 31.82 -10.93
CA LEU A 53 15.60 32.86 -9.92
C LEU A 53 15.79 32.26 -8.52
N THR A 54 16.65 32.90 -7.71
CA THR A 54 16.96 32.42 -6.36
C THR A 54 15.74 32.33 -5.45
N ASN A 55 14.81 33.29 -5.57
CA ASN A 55 13.57 33.30 -4.77
C ASN A 55 12.69 32.09 -5.10
N ASP A 56 12.57 31.75 -6.38
CA ASP A 56 11.76 30.62 -6.84
C ASP A 56 12.42 29.30 -6.47
N GLN A 57 13.75 29.19 -6.56
CA GLN A 57 14.48 28.03 -6.05
C GLN A 57 14.26 27.81 -4.55
N LEU A 58 14.30 28.87 -3.75
CA LEU A 58 14.04 28.79 -2.31
C LEU A 58 12.61 28.31 -2.04
N LEU A 59 11.61 28.90 -2.71
CA LEU A 59 10.21 28.50 -2.57
C LEU A 59 9.99 27.04 -2.99
N LEU A 60 10.54 26.63 -4.13
CA LEU A 60 10.48 25.25 -4.61
C LEU A 60 11.18 24.27 -3.65
N GLY A 61 12.33 24.66 -3.08
CA GLY A 61 13.02 23.88 -2.06
C GLY A 61 12.20 23.72 -0.77
N MET A 62 11.57 24.80 -0.30
CA MET A 62 10.68 24.78 0.85
C MET A 62 9.43 23.92 0.58
N LYS A 63 8.78 24.06 -0.58
CA LYS A 63 7.65 23.20 -0.98
C LYS A 63 8.02 21.71 -0.98
N GLY A 64 9.19 21.36 -1.50
CA GLY A 64 9.70 19.99 -1.45
C GLY A 64 9.89 19.48 -0.01
N THR A 65 10.48 20.31 0.86
CA THR A 65 10.69 19.96 2.28
C THR A 65 9.38 19.80 3.05
N ILE A 66 8.42 20.70 2.83
CA ILE A 66 7.09 20.65 3.45
C ILE A 66 6.37 19.36 3.05
N SER A 67 6.37 18.99 1.76
CA SER A 67 5.71 17.76 1.31
C SER A 67 6.29 16.50 1.98
N VAL A 68 7.62 16.43 2.15
CA VAL A 68 8.26 15.34 2.90
C VAL A 68 7.83 15.32 4.38
N MET A 69 7.77 16.49 5.02
CA MET A 69 7.29 16.62 6.40
C MET A 69 5.82 16.18 6.53
N GLU A 70 4.93 16.59 5.62
CA GLU A 70 3.52 16.22 5.65
C GLU A 70 3.33 14.70 5.59
N VAL A 71 4.08 14.02 4.72
CA VAL A 71 4.07 12.55 4.65
C VAL A 71 4.50 11.93 5.98
N ALA A 72 5.52 12.48 6.64
CA ALA A 72 5.95 12.02 7.96
C ALA A 72 4.86 12.23 9.01
N THR A 73 4.22 13.40 9.06
CA THR A 73 3.12 13.70 9.96
C THR A 73 1.93 12.75 9.74
N PHE A 74 1.56 12.44 8.49
CA PHE A 74 0.52 11.46 8.20
C PHE A 74 0.87 10.07 8.72
N ARG A 75 2.12 9.64 8.55
CA ARG A 75 2.60 8.35 9.08
C ARG A 75 2.55 8.28 10.59
N GLU A 76 3.01 9.33 11.28
CA GLU A 76 2.95 9.41 12.75
C GLU A 76 1.50 9.31 13.25
N ARG A 77 0.58 10.06 12.63
CA ARG A 77 -0.85 10.00 12.96
C ARG A 77 -1.44 8.61 12.72
N ALA A 78 -1.10 7.98 11.60
CA ALA A 78 -1.54 6.63 11.27
C ALA A 78 -1.02 5.60 12.29
N GLN A 79 0.25 5.69 12.68
CA GLN A 79 0.85 4.83 13.70
C GLN A 79 0.21 5.01 15.07
N ALA A 80 -0.01 6.26 15.50
CA ALA A 80 -0.72 6.54 16.74
C ALA A 80 -2.14 5.95 16.74
N ALA A 81 -2.86 6.07 15.61
CA ALA A 81 -4.19 5.46 15.46
C ALA A 81 -4.15 3.92 15.53
N LEU A 82 -3.16 3.28 14.90
CA LEU A 82 -2.94 1.83 14.99
C LEU A 82 -2.66 1.39 16.43
N LEU A 83 -1.81 2.12 17.15
CA LEU A 83 -1.51 1.84 18.56
C LEU A 83 -2.75 1.99 19.45
N GLN A 84 -3.54 3.04 19.25
CA GLN A 84 -4.80 3.23 19.99
C GLN A 84 -5.82 2.13 19.67
N LYS A 85 -5.89 1.63 18.43
CA LYS A 85 -6.69 0.44 18.09
C LYS A 85 -6.17 -0.82 18.80
N ALA A 86 -4.85 -1.01 18.87
CA ALA A 86 -4.25 -2.16 19.52
C ALA A 86 -4.50 -2.16 21.04
N GLN A 87 -4.35 -1.03 21.70
CA GLN A 87 -4.53 -0.90 23.17
C GLN A 87 -5.93 -1.30 23.64
N ARG A 88 -6.96 -1.04 22.83
CA ARG A 88 -8.35 -1.46 23.11
C ARG A 88 -8.72 -2.83 22.54
N GLY A 89 -7.75 -3.57 21.99
CA GLY A 89 -7.97 -4.89 21.39
C GLY A 89 -8.75 -4.88 20.07
N ALA A 90 -8.93 -3.70 19.45
CA ALA A 90 -9.71 -3.53 18.21
C ALA A 90 -8.82 -3.43 16.95
N LEU A 91 -7.52 -3.74 17.06
CA LEU A 91 -6.64 -3.75 15.89
C LEU A 91 -6.81 -5.08 15.14
N LEU A 92 -7.64 -5.05 14.10
CA LEU A 92 -7.77 -6.14 13.13
C LEU A 92 -7.11 -5.77 11.80
N GLN A 93 -5.94 -6.34 11.52
CA GLN A 93 -5.25 -6.18 10.24
C GLN A 93 -5.80 -7.18 9.22
N ARG A 94 -5.21 -8.37 9.17
CA ARG A 94 -5.65 -9.47 8.32
C ARG A 94 -6.29 -10.56 9.17
N VAL A 95 -7.44 -11.05 8.70
CA VAL A 95 -8.13 -12.17 9.33
C VAL A 95 -7.64 -13.48 8.70
N ALA A 96 -7.59 -14.56 9.47
CA ALA A 96 -7.18 -15.86 8.95
C ALA A 96 -8.22 -16.42 7.98
N ILE A 97 -7.77 -17.18 6.98
CA ILE A 97 -8.64 -17.83 5.99
C ILE A 97 -9.74 -18.62 6.70
N GLY A 98 -10.97 -18.41 6.25
CA GLY A 98 -12.18 -19.01 6.83
C GLY A 98 -12.80 -18.23 7.99
N TYR A 99 -12.28 -17.03 8.24
CA TYR A 99 -12.89 -16.05 9.11
C TYR A 99 -13.02 -14.71 8.39
N VAL A 100 -14.02 -13.92 8.78
CA VAL A 100 -14.32 -12.59 8.22
C VAL A 100 -14.46 -11.57 9.33
N LYS A 101 -14.27 -10.28 9.00
CA LYS A 101 -14.62 -9.18 9.91
C LYS A 101 -16.14 -9.02 9.88
N GLY A 102 -16.79 -9.43 10.97
CA GLY A 102 -18.22 -9.24 11.21
C GLY A 102 -18.54 -7.81 11.65
N ALA A 103 -19.77 -7.61 12.14
CA ALA A 103 -20.17 -6.34 12.73
C ALA A 103 -19.31 -6.01 13.97
N GLU A 104 -19.08 -4.72 14.22
CA GLU A 104 -18.33 -4.24 15.40
C GLU A 104 -16.88 -4.74 15.51
N ASP A 105 -16.18 -4.97 14.39
CA ASP A 105 -14.79 -5.46 14.38
C ASP A 105 -14.62 -6.81 15.13
N ARG A 106 -15.63 -7.68 15.07
CA ARG A 106 -15.53 -9.05 15.59
C ARG A 106 -15.07 -10.01 14.51
N ILE A 107 -14.23 -10.97 14.87
CA ILE A 107 -13.84 -12.06 13.96
C ILE A 107 -14.93 -13.13 14.00
N GLU A 108 -15.57 -13.39 12.87
CA GLU A 108 -16.62 -14.39 12.70
C GLU A 108 -16.18 -15.46 11.70
N LYS A 109 -16.78 -16.65 11.74
CA LYS A 109 -16.53 -17.68 10.71
C LYS A 109 -17.10 -17.20 9.37
N ASP A 110 -16.43 -17.58 8.29
CA ASP A 110 -16.89 -17.28 6.93
C ASP A 110 -18.36 -17.70 6.71
N PRO A 111 -19.23 -16.86 6.11
CA PRO A 111 -20.61 -17.22 5.80
C PRO A 111 -20.74 -18.40 4.82
N ASP A 112 -19.72 -18.68 3.99
CA ASP A 112 -19.68 -19.83 3.09
C ASP A 112 -19.58 -21.15 3.88
N ALA A 113 -20.61 -21.97 3.74
CA ALA A 113 -20.69 -23.28 4.40
C ALA A 113 -19.56 -24.22 3.97
N ARG A 114 -19.08 -24.14 2.73
CA ARG A 114 -17.99 -24.96 2.22
C ARG A 114 -16.67 -24.58 2.90
N VAL A 115 -16.42 -23.29 3.07
CA VAL A 115 -15.24 -22.78 3.78
C VAL A 115 -15.28 -23.22 5.24
N ARG A 116 -16.40 -23.01 5.94
CA ARG A 116 -16.55 -23.49 7.34
C ARG A 116 -16.32 -24.99 7.48
N ALA A 117 -16.91 -25.79 6.60
CA ALA A 117 -16.76 -27.24 6.63
C ALA A 117 -15.31 -27.69 6.42
N ALA A 118 -14.56 -27.01 5.53
CA ALA A 118 -13.14 -27.28 5.32
C ALA A 118 -12.31 -26.94 6.56
N ILE A 119 -12.53 -25.77 7.18
CA ILE A 119 -11.83 -25.39 8.41
C ILE A 119 -12.17 -26.33 9.57
N ASP A 120 -13.45 -26.67 9.76
CA ASP A 120 -13.89 -27.59 10.80
C ASP A 120 -13.34 -29.02 10.57
N LEU A 121 -13.12 -29.43 9.32
CA LEU A 121 -12.45 -30.69 9.00
C LEU A 121 -10.97 -30.67 9.42
N ILE A 122 -10.25 -29.58 9.13
CA ILE A 122 -8.84 -29.43 9.51
C ILE A 122 -8.68 -29.56 11.02
N PHE A 123 -9.50 -28.85 11.81
CA PHE A 123 -9.42 -28.90 13.26
C PHE A 123 -9.79 -30.27 13.84
N ARG A 124 -10.82 -30.93 13.28
CA ARG A 124 -11.16 -32.30 13.69
C ARG A 124 -10.01 -33.27 13.41
N LYS A 125 -9.43 -33.22 12.22
CA LYS A 125 -8.29 -34.09 11.86
C LYS A 125 -7.05 -33.79 12.67
N PHE A 126 -6.83 -32.53 13.03
CA PHE A 126 -5.75 -32.17 13.94
C PHE A 126 -5.96 -32.77 15.33
N ALA A 127 -7.18 -32.76 15.87
CA ALA A 127 -7.50 -33.39 17.14
C ALA A 127 -7.34 -34.92 17.10
N GLU A 128 -7.63 -35.56 15.96
CA GLU A 128 -7.46 -37.01 15.76
C GLU A 128 -5.99 -37.43 15.58
N LEU A 129 -5.21 -36.66 14.80
CA LEU A 129 -3.85 -37.02 14.39
C LEU A 129 -2.78 -36.43 15.31
N GLY A 130 -3.04 -35.27 15.93
CA GLY A 130 -2.11 -34.58 16.82
C GLY A 130 -0.97 -33.85 16.11
N SER A 131 -0.96 -33.78 14.77
CA SER A 131 0.09 -33.11 14.00
C SER A 131 -0.42 -32.44 12.73
N ALA A 132 -0.07 -31.16 12.53
CA ALA A 132 -0.39 -30.42 11.30
C ALA A 132 0.18 -31.11 10.05
N ARG A 133 1.36 -31.72 10.16
CA ARG A 133 1.98 -32.47 9.06
C ARG A 133 1.17 -33.70 8.67
N GLN A 134 0.63 -34.43 9.64
CA GLN A 134 -0.21 -35.60 9.36
C GLN A 134 -1.57 -35.18 8.77
N VAL A 135 -2.13 -34.06 9.24
CA VAL A 135 -3.35 -33.47 8.64
C VAL A 135 -3.10 -33.09 7.18
N TYR A 136 -1.98 -32.44 6.87
CA TYR A 136 -1.58 -32.11 5.49
C TYR A 136 -1.55 -33.37 4.60
N PHE A 137 -0.80 -34.40 5.01
CA PHE A 137 -0.69 -35.63 4.21
C PHE A 137 -2.03 -36.33 4.04
N TRP A 138 -2.88 -36.32 5.07
CA TRP A 138 -4.21 -36.88 4.97
C TRP A 138 -5.08 -36.10 3.97
N LEU A 139 -5.08 -34.77 4.03
CA LEU A 139 -5.81 -33.91 3.08
C LEU A 139 -5.36 -34.12 1.64
N ASP A 140 -4.04 -34.20 1.43
CA ASP A 140 -3.41 -34.47 0.12
C ASP A 140 -3.81 -35.85 -0.42
N GLN A 141 -3.70 -36.91 0.39
CA GLN A 141 -4.13 -38.27 0.01
C GLN A 141 -5.62 -38.34 -0.35
N GLN A 142 -6.46 -37.60 0.39
CA GLN A 142 -7.90 -37.54 0.13
C GLN A 142 -8.27 -36.57 -1.00
N HIS A 143 -7.29 -35.89 -1.62
CA HIS A 143 -7.49 -34.90 -2.68
C HIS A 143 -8.47 -33.79 -2.27
N ILE A 144 -8.44 -33.37 -1.01
CA ILE A 144 -9.35 -32.35 -0.48
C ILE A 144 -8.74 -30.97 -0.73
N PRO A 145 -9.37 -30.13 -1.58
CA PRO A 145 -8.88 -28.78 -1.80
C PRO A 145 -9.17 -27.88 -0.59
N LEU A 146 -8.27 -26.94 -0.33
CA LEU A 146 -8.35 -25.95 0.73
C LEU A 146 -8.70 -24.56 0.17
N PRO A 147 -9.46 -23.74 0.92
CA PRO A 147 -9.71 -22.36 0.54
C PRO A 147 -8.43 -21.53 0.65
N THR A 148 -8.19 -20.66 -0.32
CA THR A 148 -7.08 -19.70 -0.35
C THR A 148 -7.62 -18.35 -0.79
N GLU A 149 -7.30 -17.29 -0.07
CA GLU A 149 -7.63 -15.92 -0.48
C GLU A 149 -6.68 -15.44 -1.58
N ARG A 150 -7.25 -14.92 -2.68
CA ARG A 150 -6.50 -14.29 -3.76
C ARG A 150 -7.06 -12.88 -4.02
N GLY A 151 -6.18 -11.90 -4.13
CA GLY A 151 -6.56 -10.50 -4.41
C GLY A 151 -6.18 -9.54 -3.28
N PRO A 152 -6.40 -8.22 -3.49
CA PRO A 152 -6.22 -7.20 -2.46
C PRO A 152 -7.26 -7.36 -1.34
N GLU A 153 -6.98 -6.83 -0.14
CA GLU A 153 -7.86 -6.98 1.05
C GLU A 153 -9.32 -6.56 0.80
N ASP A 154 -9.55 -5.57 -0.06
CA ASP A 154 -10.89 -5.04 -0.37
C ASP A 154 -11.66 -5.87 -1.41
N ALA A 155 -11.00 -6.81 -2.10
CA ALA A 155 -11.59 -7.63 -3.16
C ALA A 155 -10.96 -9.04 -3.18
N GLN A 156 -11.05 -9.74 -2.05
CA GLN A 156 -10.56 -11.10 -1.93
C GLN A 156 -11.54 -12.09 -2.58
N GLU A 157 -11.03 -12.91 -3.49
CA GLU A 157 -11.72 -14.07 -4.04
C GLU A 157 -11.21 -15.35 -3.37
N ILE A 158 -12.14 -16.22 -2.95
CA ILE A 158 -11.79 -17.52 -2.39
C ILE A 158 -11.57 -18.51 -3.53
N VAL A 159 -10.32 -18.95 -3.68
CA VAL A 159 -9.91 -19.96 -4.67
C VAL A 159 -9.61 -21.27 -3.95
N TRP A 160 -10.05 -22.39 -4.53
CA TRP A 160 -9.84 -23.73 -3.97
C TRP A 160 -8.61 -24.38 -4.61
N GLN A 161 -7.60 -24.69 -3.80
CA GLN A 161 -6.34 -25.27 -4.27
C GLN A 161 -6.00 -26.56 -3.53
N PRO A 162 -5.22 -27.48 -4.11
CA PRO A 162 -4.70 -28.63 -3.37
C PRO A 162 -3.93 -28.18 -2.13
N ALA A 163 -3.88 -29.04 -1.10
CA ALA A 163 -3.03 -28.78 0.06
C ALA A 163 -1.58 -28.58 -0.41
N ARG A 164 -0.94 -27.48 0.00
CA ARG A 164 0.46 -27.13 -0.31
C ARG A 164 1.23 -26.83 0.97
#